data_AF-A0A3N4HKQ6-F1
#
_entry.id   AF-A0A3N4HKQ6-F1
#
_cell.length_a   1.000
_cell.length_b   1.000
_cell.length_c   1.000
_cell.angle_alpha   90.00
_cell.angle_beta   90.00
_cell.angle_gamma   90.00
#
_symmetry.space_group_name_H-M   'P 1'
#
loop_
_entity.id
_entity.type
_entity.pdbx_description
1 polymer ?
#
loop_
_entity_poly.entity_id
_entity_poly.type
_entity_poly.pdbx_seq_one_letter_code
_entity_poly.pdbx_strand_id
1 'polypeptide(L)'
;MPFLQLPSELRLEIYTHCTILTLLQLASTCFQTRSEIHSHPSIFMRSHGYTVTVRQYVAGKSKQLTIDNVIAYHHDEMDLYVSRYPRKSLPQGPFLGRKETRSRRRRVMHLECVCGRRCG
;
A
#
# COMPACT_ATOMS: atom_id res chain seq x y z
N MET A 1 -13.69 2.54 20.69
CA MET A 1 -12.42 3.05 20.13
C MET A 1 -12.13 4.41 20.76
N PRO A 2 -11.32 4.49 21.84
CA PRO A 2 -11.01 5.76 22.52
C PRO A 2 -10.37 6.78 21.59
N PHE A 3 -9.68 6.33 20.53
CA PHE A 3 -9.13 7.20 19.49
C PHE A 3 -10.17 8.12 18.81
N LEU A 4 -11.41 7.65 18.61
CA LEU A 4 -12.48 8.45 17.96
C LEU A 4 -13.11 9.48 18.89
N GLN A 5 -12.78 9.47 20.18
CA GLN A 5 -13.20 10.50 21.14
C GLN A 5 -12.32 11.75 21.05
N LEU A 6 -11.19 11.68 20.33
CA LEU A 6 -10.35 12.84 20.05
C LEU A 6 -11.03 13.77 19.03
N PRO A 7 -10.93 15.09 19.22
CA PRO A 7 -11.30 16.07 18.21
C PRO A 7 -10.70 15.76 16.83
N SER A 8 -11.42 16.11 15.77
CA SER A 8 -11.00 15.86 14.37
C SER A 8 -9.63 16.44 14.08
N GLU A 9 -9.32 17.63 14.61
CA GLU A 9 -8.09 18.37 14.35
C GLU A 9 -6.87 17.58 14.86
N LEU A 10 -6.97 17.03 16.07
CA LEU A 10 -5.91 16.19 16.65
C LEU A 10 -5.74 14.88 15.88
N ARG A 11 -6.85 14.29 15.41
CA ARG A 11 -6.78 13.06 14.60
C ARG A 11 -6.11 13.32 13.25
N LEU A 12 -6.45 14.43 12.58
CA LEU A 12 -5.81 14.83 11.32
C LEU A 12 -4.31 15.09 11.53
N GLU A 13 -3.93 15.77 12.61
CA GLU A 13 -2.53 15.99 12.97
C GLU A 13 -1.79 14.66 13.14
N ILE A 14 -2.35 13.70 13.89
CA ILE A 14 -1.77 12.35 14.05
C ILE A 14 -1.58 11.66 12.70
N TYR A 15 -2.55 11.78 11.79
CA TYR A 15 -2.44 11.19 10.45
C TYR A 15 -1.26 11.79 9.64
N THR A 16 -0.87 13.05 9.87
CA THR A 16 0.28 13.65 9.16
C THR A 16 1.63 13.04 9.54
N HIS A 17 1.71 12.44 10.73
CA HIS A 17 2.91 11.75 11.23
C HIS A 17 2.94 10.26 10.88
N CYS A 18 1.90 9.75 10.23
CA CYS A 18 1.78 8.34 9.87
C CYS A 18 2.36 8.04 8.48
N THR A 19 2.93 6.84 8.33
CA THR A 19 3.34 6.29 7.03
C THR A 19 2.12 5.98 6.16
N ILE A 20 2.34 5.84 4.85
CA ILE A 20 1.24 5.51 3.95
C ILE A 20 0.59 4.15 4.26
N LEU A 21 1.38 3.19 4.74
CA LEU A 21 0.90 1.86 5.12
C LEU A 21 0.01 1.96 6.37
N THR A 22 0.46 2.71 7.37
CA THR A 22 -0.32 2.95 8.60
C THR A 22 -1.64 3.66 8.27
N LEU A 23 -1.62 4.67 7.40
CA LEU A 23 -2.84 5.35 6.93
C LEU A 23 -3.79 4.41 6.20
N LEU A 24 -3.27 3.52 5.36
CA LEU A 24 -4.08 2.51 4.66
C LEU A 24 -4.72 1.54 5.65
N GLN A 25 -3.98 1.09 6.65
CA GLN A 25 -4.50 0.26 7.72
C GLN A 25 -5.60 1.00 8.50
N LEU A 26 -5.37 2.25 8.92
CA LEU A 26 -6.36 3.06 9.63
C LEU A 26 -7.64 3.26 8.79
N ALA A 27 -7.50 3.55 7.49
CA ALA A 27 -8.63 3.65 6.57
C ALA A 27 -9.38 2.31 6.36
N SER A 28 -8.71 1.18 6.58
CA SER A 28 -9.36 -0.14 6.54
C SER A 28 -10.15 -0.47 7.82
N THR A 29 -9.78 0.12 8.97
CA THR A 29 -10.34 -0.25 10.29
C THR A 29 -11.72 0.33 10.57
N CYS A 30 -12.00 1.59 10.20
CA CYS A 30 -13.31 2.18 10.42
C CYS A 30 -13.71 3.19 9.33
N PHE A 31 -15.02 3.43 9.21
CA PHE A 31 -15.56 4.31 8.18
C PHE A 31 -15.24 5.79 8.44
N GLN A 32 -15.23 6.21 9.71
CA GLN A 32 -14.97 7.60 10.08
C GLN A 32 -13.54 8.03 9.74
N THR A 33 -12.53 7.22 10.10
CA THR A 33 -11.12 7.48 9.74
C THR A 33 -10.94 7.47 8.23
N ARG A 34 -11.57 6.51 7.53
CA ARG A 34 -11.56 6.47 6.06
C ARG A 34 -12.11 7.76 5.46
N SER A 35 -13.27 8.22 5.92
CA SER A 35 -13.86 9.45 5.42
C SER A 35 -12.93 10.64 5.64
N GLU A 36 -12.34 10.77 6.83
CA GLU A 36 -11.44 11.88 7.16
C GLU A 36 -10.16 11.90 6.31
N ILE A 37 -9.52 10.73 6.16
CA ILE A 37 -8.30 10.56 5.35
C ILE A 37 -8.60 10.88 3.89
N HIS A 38 -9.72 10.39 3.34
CA HIS A 38 -10.10 10.63 1.95
C HIS A 38 -10.59 12.06 1.70
N SER A 39 -11.15 12.74 2.70
CA SER A 39 -11.50 14.16 2.62
C SER A 39 -10.27 15.08 2.61
N HIS A 40 -9.12 14.61 3.12
CA HIS A 40 -7.88 15.40 3.21
C HIS A 40 -6.73 14.72 2.45
N PRO A 41 -6.76 14.71 1.11
CA PRO A 41 -5.76 14.01 0.31
C PRO A 41 -4.33 14.55 0.49
N SER A 42 -4.17 15.79 0.94
CA SER A 42 -2.87 16.37 1.28
C SER A 42 -2.09 15.57 2.34
N ILE A 43 -2.78 14.85 3.22
CA ILE A 43 -2.16 14.05 4.28
C ILE A 43 -1.38 12.89 3.65
N PHE A 44 -2.09 11.99 2.98
CA PHE A 44 -1.44 10.81 2.40
C PHE A 44 -0.57 11.14 1.19
N MET A 45 -0.82 12.25 0.48
CA MET A 45 0.05 12.71 -0.62
C MET A 45 1.44 13.13 -0.16
N ARG A 46 1.58 13.56 1.11
CA ARG A 46 2.86 13.96 1.71
C ARG A 46 3.53 12.83 2.50
N SER A 47 2.79 11.77 2.81
CA SER A 47 3.30 10.62 3.55
C SER A 47 4.37 9.87 2.75
N HIS A 48 5.36 9.34 3.46
CA HIS A 48 6.41 8.53 2.88
C HIS A 48 5.84 7.27 2.22
N GLY A 49 6.34 6.95 1.02
CA GLY A 49 5.94 5.76 0.26
C GLY A 49 4.69 5.91 -0.61
N TYR A 50 4.03 7.06 -0.58
CA TYR A 50 2.92 7.35 -1.48
C TYR A 50 3.41 7.73 -2.88
N THR A 51 2.77 7.17 -3.91
CA THR A 51 2.88 7.66 -5.28
C THR A 51 1.52 7.75 -5.96
N VAL A 52 1.44 8.65 -6.91
CA VAL A 52 0.28 8.74 -7.80
C VAL A 52 0.53 7.85 -8.99
N THR A 53 -0.37 6.90 -9.23
CA THR A 53 -0.27 6.04 -10.41
C THR A 53 -0.64 6.83 -11.67
N VAL A 54 0.00 6.55 -12.81
CA VAL A 54 -0.34 7.18 -14.11
C VAL A 54 -1.83 7.04 -14.42
N ARG A 55 -2.45 5.94 -14.00
CA ARG A 55 -3.89 5.69 -14.13
C ARG A 55 -4.75 6.74 -13.42
N GLN A 56 -4.32 7.21 -12.25
CA GLN A 56 -5.06 8.23 -11.49
C GLN A 56 -4.95 9.62 -12.14
N TYR A 57 -3.78 9.97 -12.70
CA TYR A 57 -3.61 11.22 -13.45
C TYR A 57 -4.51 11.28 -14.70
N VAL A 58 -4.52 10.21 -15.50
CA VAL A 58 -5.25 10.19 -16.77
C VAL A 58 -6.76 10.12 -16.56
N ALA A 59 -7.22 9.41 -15.53
CA ALA A 59 -8.64 9.15 -15.33
C ALA A 59 -9.40 10.31 -14.66
N GLY A 60 -8.72 11.38 -14.22
CA GLY A 60 -9.34 12.46 -13.44
C GLY A 60 -10.07 11.96 -12.18
N LYS A 61 -9.71 10.75 -11.70
CA LYS A 61 -10.42 10.10 -10.62
C LYS A 61 -10.08 10.74 -9.29
N SER A 62 -11.05 10.69 -8.37
CA SER A 62 -10.90 11.08 -6.98
C SER A 62 -9.63 10.46 -6.40
N LYS A 63 -8.83 11.26 -5.70
CA LYS A 63 -7.61 10.84 -5.01
C LYS A 63 -8.01 9.91 -3.86
N GLN A 64 -8.18 8.63 -4.15
CA GLN A 64 -8.46 7.62 -3.14
C GLN A 64 -7.18 6.91 -2.78
N LEU A 65 -6.94 6.74 -1.48
CA LEU A 65 -5.84 5.93 -0.98
C LEU A 65 -6.15 4.44 -1.22
N THR A 66 -5.40 3.80 -2.11
CA THR A 66 -5.49 2.35 -2.35
C THR A 66 -4.14 1.67 -2.14
N ILE A 67 -4.13 0.34 -2.07
CA ILE A 67 -2.89 -0.44 -1.98
C ILE A 67 -1.95 -0.19 -3.18
N ASP A 68 -2.52 0.12 -4.36
CA ASP A 68 -1.75 0.42 -5.57
C ASP A 68 -0.95 1.73 -5.47
N ASN A 69 -1.28 2.59 -4.51
CA ASN A 69 -0.58 3.84 -4.25
C ASN A 69 0.64 3.70 -3.35
N VAL A 70 0.87 2.51 -2.80
CA VAL A 70 1.99 2.24 -1.91
C VAL A 70 3.13 1.63 -2.71
N ILE A 71 4.19 2.40 -2.95
CA ILE A 71 5.37 1.93 -3.73
C ILE A 71 6.59 1.64 -2.88
N ALA A 72 6.70 2.28 -1.73
CA ALA A 72 7.83 2.09 -0.83
C ALA A 72 7.30 1.88 0.57
N TYR A 73 7.97 0.99 1.28
CA TYR A 73 7.69 0.66 2.67
C TYR A 73 8.96 0.94 3.47
N HIS A 74 8.79 1.36 4.71
CA HIS A 74 9.93 1.35 5.63
C HIS A 74 10.30 -0.10 5.89
N HIS A 75 11.60 -0.41 5.88
CA HIS A 75 12.07 -1.77 6.16
C HIS A 75 11.56 -2.25 7.52
N ASP A 76 11.62 -1.40 8.54
CA ASP A 76 11.12 -1.72 9.89
C ASP A 76 9.62 -2.06 9.92
N GLU A 77 8.80 -1.36 9.11
CA GLU A 77 7.37 -1.66 9.00
C GLU A 77 7.11 -3.00 8.32
N MET A 78 7.86 -3.30 7.27
CA MET A 78 7.79 -4.61 6.61
C MET A 78 8.23 -5.72 7.54
N ASP A 79 9.30 -5.53 8.32
CA ASP A 79 9.79 -6.53 9.26
C ASP A 79 8.79 -6.80 10.39
N LEU A 80 8.16 -5.74 10.92
CA LEU A 80 7.05 -5.87 11.87
C LEU A 80 5.84 -6.59 11.25
N TYR A 81 5.52 -6.29 10.00
CA TYR A 81 4.41 -6.94 9.31
C TYR A 81 4.70 -8.42 9.05
N VAL A 82 5.89 -8.75 8.54
CA VAL A 82 6.31 -10.13 8.25
C VAL A 82 6.42 -10.95 9.54
N SER A 83 6.94 -10.38 10.62
CA SER A 83 7.04 -11.08 11.92
C SER A 83 5.67 -11.35 12.54
N ARG A 84 4.70 -10.43 12.38
CA ARG A 84 3.34 -10.58 12.93
C ARG A 84 2.45 -11.47 12.08
N TYR A 85 2.67 -11.46 10.76
CA TYR A 85 1.97 -12.29 9.80
C TYR A 85 2.98 -13.15 9.07
N PRO A 86 3.64 -14.11 9.78
CA PRO A 86 4.48 -15.06 9.10
C PRO A 86 3.61 -15.74 8.07
N ARG A 87 4.08 -15.79 6.81
CA ARG A 87 3.40 -16.59 5.80
C ARG A 87 3.31 -17.99 6.37
N LYS A 88 2.14 -18.36 6.89
CA LYS A 88 1.76 -19.77 7.00
C LYS A 88 2.01 -20.27 5.60
N SER A 89 2.98 -21.17 5.46
CA SER A 89 3.33 -21.79 4.19
C SER A 89 2.04 -21.95 3.44
N LEU A 90 1.86 -21.13 2.37
CA LEU A 90 0.73 -21.29 1.49
C LEU A 90 0.72 -22.78 1.21
N PRO A 91 -0.38 -23.50 1.48
CA PRO A 91 -0.41 -24.92 1.18
C PRO A 91 0.12 -25.03 -0.23
N GLN A 92 1.19 -25.82 -0.39
CA GLN A 92 1.70 -26.21 -1.69
C GLN A 92 0.61 -27.10 -2.29
N GLY A 93 -0.55 -26.51 -2.56
CA GLY A 93 -1.59 -27.14 -3.33
C GLY A 93 -0.97 -27.48 -4.66
N PRO A 94 -1.29 -28.64 -5.24
CA PRO A 94 -0.78 -29.01 -6.53
C PRO A 94 -1.08 -27.85 -7.47
N PHE A 95 -0.02 -27.25 -8.02
CA PHE A 95 -0.09 -26.37 -9.16
C PHE A 95 -0.76 -27.19 -10.28
N LEU A 96 -2.10 -27.20 -10.31
CA LEU A 96 -2.85 -27.61 -11.47
C LEU A 96 -2.51 -26.57 -12.53
N GLY A 97 -1.55 -26.94 -13.36
CA GLY A 97 -1.04 -26.15 -14.47
C GLY A 97 -2.19 -25.65 -15.31
N ARG A 98 -2.64 -24.44 -15.01
CA ARG A 98 -3.50 -23.68 -15.89
C ARG A 98 -2.58 -23.25 -17.03
N LYS A 99 -2.57 -24.05 -18.09
CA LYS A 99 -1.89 -23.72 -19.34
C LYS A 99 -2.29 -22.30 -19.72
N GLU A 100 -1.30 -21.43 -19.60
CA GLU A 100 -1.36 -20.03 -19.95
C GLU A 100 -1.70 -19.95 -21.44
N THR A 101 -2.95 -19.58 -21.75
CA THR A 101 -3.36 -19.30 -23.12
C THR A 101 -2.67 -18.02 -23.56
N ARG A 102 -1.61 -18.27 -24.31
CA ARG A 102 -0.74 -17.40 -25.09
C ARG A 102 -1.52 -16.40 -25.96
N SER A 103 -2.19 -15.39 -25.40
CA SER A 103 -2.84 -14.35 -26.22
C SER A 103 -3.05 -12.97 -25.58
N ARG A 104 -2.25 -12.59 -24.57
CA ARG A 104 -2.12 -11.18 -24.16
C ARG A 104 -0.68 -10.82 -23.75
N ARG A 105 0.28 -11.10 -24.65
CA ARG A 105 1.59 -10.43 -24.62
C ARG A 105 1.43 -9.06 -25.27
N ARG A 106 1.27 -8.01 -24.47
CA ARG A 106 1.92 -6.71 -24.71
C ARG A 106 1.93 -5.90 -23.41
N ARG A 107 3.17 -5.64 -22.98
CA ARG A 107 3.62 -4.72 -21.91
C ARG A 107 3.36 -5.24 -20.51
N VAL A 108 4.37 -5.87 -19.90
CA VAL A 108 5.26 -5.26 -18.90
C VAL A 108 6.44 -6.22 -18.70
N MET A 109 7.58 -5.92 -19.31
CA MET A 109 8.89 -6.43 -18.91
C MET A 109 9.92 -5.49 -19.55
N HIS A 110 10.23 -4.40 -18.85
CA HIS A 110 11.58 -3.83 -18.88
C HIS A 110 11.73 -2.90 -17.69
N LEU A 111 12.25 -3.46 -16.61
CA LEU A 111 13.17 -2.79 -15.71
C LEU A 111 13.91 -3.90 -14.97
N GLU A 112 14.82 -4.51 -15.73
CA GLU A 112 16.03 -5.04 -15.15
C GLU A 112 16.81 -3.87 -14.52
N CYS A 113 17.06 -3.97 -13.23
CA CYS A 113 18.20 -3.37 -12.53
C CYS A 113 18.62 -4.43 -11.50
N VAL A 114 19.62 -5.24 -11.81
CA VAL A 114 21.04 -4.98 -11.51
C VAL A 114 21.26 -4.85 -10.01
N CYS A 115 21.49 -5.99 -9.35
CA CYS A 115 22.63 -6.11 -8.45
C CYS A 115 23.01 -7.57 -8.27
N GLY A 116 23.89 -8.05 -9.15
CA GLY A 116 24.76 -9.16 -8.81
C GLY A 116 25.90 -8.64 -7.94
N ARG A 117 26.12 -9.28 -6.78
CA ARG A 117 27.45 -9.66 -6.27
C ARG A 117 27.36 -10.45 -4.95
N ARG A 118 27.74 -11.73 -5.05
CA ARG A 118 28.72 -12.48 -4.24
C ARG A 118 28.54 -12.55 -2.71
N CYS A 119 28.15 -13.75 -2.24
CA CYS A 119 28.57 -14.46 -1.01
C CYS A 119 28.22 -15.93 -1.27
N GLY A 120 29.04 -16.96 -1.16
CA GLY A 120 30.42 -17.20 -0.73
C GLY A 120 30.56 -18.72 -0.82
#